data_AF-A0A0F6ICR3-F1
#
_entry.id   AF-A0A0F6ICR3-F1
#
_cell.length_a   1.000
_cell.length_b   1.000
_cell.length_c   1.000
_cell.angle_alpha   90.00
_cell.angle_beta   90.00
_cell.angle_gamma   90.00
#
_symmetry.space_group_name_H-M   'P 1'
#
loop_
_entity.id
_entity.type
_entity.pdbx_description
1 polymer ?
#
loop_
_entity_poly.entity_id
_entity_poly.type
_entity_poly.pdbx_seq_one_letter_code
_entity_poly.pdbx_strand_id
1 'polypeptide(L)'
;MAALNAAQKIKNSVIRWNEEHPDLQIYLGMALNVGDVVYGNVGAKDRLDFTVIGNAVNQAFRVESLCKDLGKNILATEEFILKAGKEIFILL
;
A
#
# COMPACT_ATOMS: atom_id res chain seq x y z
N MET A 1 -6.31 -8.46 7.57
CA MET A 1 -5.12 -8.84 8.38
C MET A 1 -3.86 -9.17 7.57
N ALA A 2 -3.91 -10.07 6.58
CA ALA A 2 -2.72 -10.46 5.80
C ALA A 2 -1.98 -9.27 5.15
N ALA A 3 -2.71 -8.32 4.55
CA ALA A 3 -2.14 -7.12 3.93
C ALA A 3 -1.34 -6.25 4.92
N LEU A 4 -1.89 -5.99 6.10
CA LEU A 4 -1.18 -5.23 7.15
C LEU A 4 0.09 -5.96 7.62
N ASN A 5 0.00 -7.27 7.81
CA ASN A 5 1.17 -8.07 8.21
C ASN A 5 2.26 -8.07 7.12
N ALA A 6 1.87 -8.13 5.83
CA ALA A 6 2.80 -8.03 4.71
C ALA A 6 3.48 -6.65 4.67
N ALA A 7 2.71 -5.57 4.79
CA ALA A 7 3.25 -4.21 4.84
C ALA A 7 4.25 -4.04 6.00
N GLN A 8 3.94 -4.55 7.19
CA GLN A 8 4.85 -4.50 8.33
C GLN A 8 6.15 -5.29 8.08
N LYS A 9 6.06 -6.47 7.45
CA LYS A 9 7.24 -7.27 7.08
C LYS A 9 8.12 -6.52 6.09
N ILE A 10 7.56 -5.94 5.03
CA ILE A 10 8.31 -5.16 4.03
C ILE A 10 8.98 -3.97 4.70
N LYS A 11 8.26 -3.22 5.55
CA LYS A 11 8.83 -2.09 6.31
C LYS A 11 10.04 -2.52 7.13
N ASN A 12 9.94 -3.63 7.87
CA ASN A 12 11.04 -4.12 8.70
C ASN A 12 12.23 -4.59 7.85
N SER A 13 11.99 -5.21 6.69
CA SER A 13 13.04 -5.59 5.76
C SER A 13 13.78 -4.37 5.20
N VAL A 14 13.06 -3.29 4.86
CA VAL A 14 13.68 -2.04 4.39
C VAL A 14 14.47 -1.34 5.50
N ILE A 15 13.95 -1.33 6.73
CA ILE A 15 14.70 -0.79 7.89
C ILE A 15 16.04 -1.52 8.03
N ARG A 16 16.00 -2.85 8.06
CA ARG A 16 17.21 -3.67 8.16
C ARG A 16 18.18 -3.42 6.99
N TRP A 17 17.66 -3.31 5.77
CA TRP A 17 18.49 -2.99 4.60
C TRP A 17 19.21 -1.65 4.78
N ASN A 18 18.49 -0.62 5.23
CA ASN A 18 19.04 0.72 5.43
C ASN A 18 20.06 0.80 6.56
N GLU A 19 19.91 -0.03 7.60
CA GLU A 19 20.90 -0.19 8.68
C GLU A 19 22.17 -0.86 8.16
N GLU A 20 22.05 -1.89 7.31
CA GLU A 20 23.18 -2.60 6.69
C GLU A 20 23.86 -1.76 5.57
N HIS A 21 23.15 -0.81 4.96
CA HIS A 21 23.61 -0.01 3.81
C HIS A 21 23.34 1.49 4.02
N PRO A 22 24.07 2.15 4.94
CA PRO A 22 23.83 3.57 5.27
C PRO A 22 24.01 4.51 4.07
N ASP A 23 24.84 4.14 3.10
CA ASP A 23 25.11 4.95 1.89
C ASP A 23 24.11 4.70 0.75
N LEU A 24 23.21 3.71 0.86
CA LEU A 24 22.26 3.33 -0.18
C LEU A 24 20.86 3.06 0.40
N GLN A 25 20.31 4.08 1.05
CA GLN A 25 19.01 3.97 1.71
C GLN A 25 17.86 3.86 0.70
N ILE A 26 16.93 2.96 1.00
CA ILE A 26 15.65 2.80 0.32
C ILE A 26 14.57 3.54 1.11
N TYR A 27 13.84 4.41 0.44
CA TYR A 27 12.63 5.03 0.98
C TYR A 27 11.40 4.27 0.48
N LEU A 28 10.46 4.02 1.40
CA LEU A 28 9.26 3.22 1.13
C LEU A 28 8.01 3.97 1.60
N GLY A 29 7.04 4.09 0.69
CA GLY A 29 5.65 4.43 0.96
C GLY A 29 4.74 3.25 0.63
N MET A 30 3.73 3.01 1.45
CA MET A 30 2.73 1.97 1.24
C MET A 30 1.37 2.45 1.73
N ALA A 31 0.33 2.24 0.94
CA ALA A 31 -1.04 2.50 1.34
C ALA A 31 -1.86 1.22 1.42
N LEU A 32 -2.73 1.15 2.42
CA LEU A 32 -3.70 0.08 2.60
C LEU A 32 -5.10 0.66 2.45
N ASN A 33 -5.83 0.17 1.44
CA ASN A 33 -7.23 0.54 1.21
C ASN A 33 -8.07 -0.71 0.99
N VAL A 34 -9.37 -0.58 1.20
CA VAL A 34 -10.36 -1.60 0.89
C VAL A 34 -11.51 -0.95 0.14
N GLY A 35 -12.10 -1.68 -0.80
CA GLY A 35 -13.26 -1.23 -1.56
C GLY A 35 -13.50 -2.12 -2.76
N ASP A 36 -14.59 -1.84 -3.46
CA ASP A 36 -15.00 -2.63 -4.62
C ASP A 36 -14.08 -2.39 -5.82
N VAL A 37 -13.78 -3.49 -6.51
CA VAL A 37 -12.91 -3.50 -7.69
C VAL A 37 -13.43 -4.50 -8.71
N VAL A 38 -13.08 -4.26 -9.97
CA VAL A 38 -13.16 -5.25 -11.04
C VAL A 38 -11.75 -5.73 -11.32
N TYR A 39 -11.56 -7.04 -11.47
CA TYR A 39 -10.27 -7.61 -11.83
C TYR A 39 -10.42 -8.58 -13.01
N GLY A 40 -9.38 -8.68 -13.84
CA GLY A 40 -9.37 -9.56 -15.01
C GLY A 40 -8.44 -9.07 -16.10
N ASN A 41 -8.55 -9.69 -17.29
CA ASN A 41 -7.80 -9.31 -18.47
C ASN A 41 -8.38 -8.03 -19.07
N VAL A 42 -7.55 -6.98 -19.15
CA VAL A 42 -7.93 -5.67 -19.71
C VAL A 42 -6.96 -5.32 -20.84
N GLY A 43 -7.48 -4.84 -21.97
CA GLY A 43 -6.68 -4.41 -23.11
C GLY A 43 -7.24 -4.88 -24.45
N ALA A 44 -6.44 -4.71 -25.50
CA ALA A 44 -6.76 -5.21 -26.84
C ALA A 44 -6.45 -6.71 -26.95
N LYS A 45 -7.02 -7.38 -27.97
CA LYS A 45 -6.94 -8.84 -28.14
C LYS A 45 -5.51 -9.40 -28.15
N ASP A 46 -4.56 -8.62 -28.65
CA ASP A 46 -3.13 -8.94 -28.76
C ASP A 46 -2.28 -8.39 -27.61
N ARG A 47 -2.86 -7.62 -26.69
CA ARG A 47 -2.17 -7.02 -25.53
C ARG A 47 -3.13 -6.91 -24.35
N LEU A 48 -3.34 -8.04 -23.68
CA LEU A 48 -4.14 -8.15 -22.46
C LEU A 48 -3.23 -8.17 -21.24
N ASP A 49 -3.51 -7.30 -20.28
CA ASP A 49 -2.89 -7.31 -18.96
C ASP A 49 -3.92 -7.78 -17.92
N PHE A 50 -3.57 -8.77 -17.10
CA PHE A 50 -4.39 -9.13 -15.94
C PHE A 50 -4.18 -8.07 -14.86
N THR A 51 -5.22 -7.30 -14.58
CA THR A 51 -5.14 -6.13 -13.71
C THR A 51 -6.38 -5.94 -12.86
N VAL A 52 -6.31 -5.00 -11.91
CA VAL A 52 -7.40 -4.58 -11.04
C VAL A 52 -7.71 -3.12 -11.34
N ILE A 53 -8.99 -2.80 -11.56
CA ILE A 53 -9.48 -1.46 -11.88
C ILE A 53 -10.63 -1.11 -10.94
N GLY A 54 -10.67 0.15 -10.51
CA GLY A 54 -11.75 0.66 -9.68
C GLY A 54 -11.37 1.92 -8.92
N ASN A 55 -12.34 2.53 -8.27
CA ASN A 55 -12.08 3.70 -7.44
C ASN A 55 -11.16 3.35 -6.24
N ALA A 56 -11.29 2.14 -5.69
CA ALA A 56 -10.50 1.70 -4.54
C ALA A 56 -8.98 1.65 -4.84
N VAL A 57 -8.57 1.26 -6.06
CA VAL A 57 -7.14 1.26 -6.45
C VAL A 57 -6.62 2.69 -6.67
N ASN A 58 -7.44 3.58 -7.24
CA ASN A 58 -7.08 4.99 -7.42
C ASN A 58 -6.93 5.69 -6.07
N GLN A 59 -7.80 5.40 -5.11
CA GLN A 59 -7.70 5.90 -3.74
C GLN A 59 -6.44 5.38 -3.05
N ALA A 60 -6.13 4.08 -3.17
CA ALA A 60 -4.89 3.53 -2.61
C ALA A 60 -3.64 4.24 -3.16
N PHE A 61 -3.59 4.49 -4.48
CA PHE A 61 -2.50 5.23 -5.11
C PHE A 61 -2.38 6.67 -4.58
N ARG A 62 -3.50 7.39 -4.44
CA ARG A 62 -3.50 8.74 -3.87
C ARG A 62 -3.02 8.74 -2.42
N VAL A 63 -3.48 7.79 -1.61
CA VAL A 63 -3.04 7.66 -0.20
C VAL A 63 -1.55 7.34 -0.12
N GLU A 64 -1.03 6.48 -1.00
CA GLU A 64 0.41 6.17 -1.03
C GLU A 64 1.24 7.41 -1.33
N SER A 65 0.79 8.26 -2.25
CA SER A 65 1.51 9.50 -2.56
C SER A 65 1.66 10.44 -1.35
N LEU A 66 0.70 10.42 -0.40
CA LEU A 66 0.76 11.18 0.85
C LEU A 66 1.80 10.64 1.85
N CYS A 67 2.28 9.40 1.69
CA CYS A 67 3.33 8.84 2.55
C CYS A 67 4.58 9.73 2.57
N LYS A 68 4.94 10.27 1.40
CA LYS A 68 6.07 11.18 1.25
C LYS A 68 5.84 12.50 1.99
N ASP A 69 4.69 13.12 1.77
CA ASP A 69 4.36 14.43 2.34
C ASP A 69 4.23 14.38 3.87
N LEU A 70 3.77 13.24 4.40
CA LEU A 70 3.56 13.04 5.84
C LEU A 70 4.75 12.37 6.53
N GLY A 71 5.79 11.96 5.78
CA GLY A 71 6.94 11.23 6.31
C GLY A 71 6.56 9.91 6.99
N LYS A 72 5.54 9.21 6.48
CA LYS A 72 5.06 7.93 7.03
C LYS A 72 5.25 6.82 6.00
N ASN A 73 5.83 5.68 6.41
CA ASN A 73 6.02 4.56 5.49
C ASN A 73 4.74 3.77 5.17
N ILE A 74 3.74 3.82 6.05
CA ILE A 74 2.48 3.10 5.90
C ILE A 74 1.34 4.05 6.25
N LEU A 75 0.40 4.20 5.34
CA LEU A 75 -0.89 4.84 5.57
C LEU A 75 -2.01 3.84 5.30
N ALA A 76 -3.14 3.98 5.99
CA ALA A 76 -4.30 3.13 5.79
C ALA A 76 -5.57 3.98 5.84
N THR A 77 -6.54 3.66 5.00
CA THR A 77 -7.85 4.30 5.08
C THR A 77 -8.62 3.80 6.30
N GLU A 78 -9.51 4.62 6.83
CA GLU A 78 -10.36 4.27 7.97
C GLU A 78 -11.13 2.96 7.71
N GLU A 79 -11.73 2.82 6.53
CA GLU A 79 -12.48 1.61 6.18
C GLU A 79 -11.61 0.34 6.22
N PHE A 80 -10.35 0.44 5.79
CA PHE A 80 -9.42 -0.68 5.88
C PHE A 80 -9.15 -1.07 7.33
N ILE A 81 -8.93 -0.09 8.21
CA ILE A 81 -8.66 -0.31 9.64
C ILE A 81 -9.87 -0.96 10.32
N LEU A 82 -11.08 -0.46 10.07
CA LEU A 82 -12.32 -1.02 10.59
C LEU A 82 -12.50 -2.49 10.17
N LYS A 83 -12.29 -2.81 8.89
CA LYS A 83 -12.37 -4.20 8.39
C LYS A 83 -11.21 -5.09 8.86
N ALA A 84 -10.05 -4.50 9.18
CA ALA A 84 -8.90 -5.24 9.69
C ALA A 84 -9.07 -5.66 11.16
N GLY A 85 -10.04 -5.11 11.90
CA GLY A 85 -10.32 -5.49 13.28
C GLY A 85 -9.20 -5.10 14.26
N LYS A 86 -8.48 -3.99 13.98
CA LYS A 86 -7.40 -3.49 14.84
C LYS A 86 -7.62 -2.02 15.19
N GLU A 87 -7.59 -1.71 16.48
CA GLU A 87 -7.42 -0.34 17.00
C GLU A 87 -5.94 0.07 16.93
N ILE A 88 -5.37 0.27 15.74
CA ILE A 88 -3.98 0.76 15.61
C ILE A 88 -3.90 1.76 14.44
N PHE A 89 -3.76 3.05 14.80
CA PHE A 89 -3.03 4.18 14.17
C PHE A 89 -2.91 4.19 12.63
N ILE A 90 -3.24 5.23 11.85
CA ILE A 90 -3.28 6.69 12.00
C ILE A 90 -4.49 7.16 11.16
N LEU A 91 -5.44 7.87 11.78
CA LEU A 91 -6.42 8.67 11.06
C LEU A 91 -5.68 9.81 10.35
N LEU A 92 -5.89 9.92 9.04
CA LEU A 92 -6.05 11.23 8.42
C LEU A 92 -7.54 11.57 8.49
#